data_AF-A0A317UQJ4-F1
#
_entry.id   AF-A0A317UQJ4-F1
#
_cell.length_a   1.000
_cell.length_b   1.000
_cell.length_c   1.000
_cell.angle_alpha   90.00
_cell.angle_beta   90.00
_cell.angle_gamma   90.00
#
_symmetry.space_group_name_H-M   'P 1'
#
loop_
_entity.id
_entity.type
_entity.pdbx_description
1 polymer ?
#
loop_
_entity_poly.entity_id
_entity_poly.type
_entity_poly.pdbx_seq_one_letter_code
_entity_poly.pdbx_strand_id
1 'polypeptide(L)'
;MTLVDLTINGLAPGKYYATVREAGDISQGAASTGGIWEAVKAHVLGSEPTKEPRGTFGAVEVDAQGQGNVFLDRPVAVWEMIGRSMVVSKHKEGPFQREDPDTLVGVIARSAGVWDNDKMVCSCSGKNVWQERQEQVAQGMV
;
A
#
# COMPACT_ATOMS: atom_id res chain seq x y z
N MET A 1 -1.51 -9.03 16.45
CA MET A 1 -0.48 -9.18 15.40
C MET A 1 -1.19 -9.06 14.06
N THR A 2 -0.70 -8.23 13.15
CA THR A 2 -1.21 -8.12 11.77
C THR A 2 -0.16 -8.70 10.82
N LEU A 3 -0.62 -9.47 9.85
CA LEU A 3 0.19 -10.06 8.79
C LEU A 3 0.07 -9.21 7.53
N VAL A 4 1.18 -9.01 6.83
CA VAL A 4 1.26 -8.26 5.59
C VAL A 4 1.97 -9.14 4.57
N ASP A 5 1.25 -9.47 3.51
CA ASP A 5 1.80 -10.08 2.30
C ASP A 5 2.03 -8.97 1.28
N LEU A 6 3.30 -8.69 0.97
CA LEU A 6 3.70 -7.65 0.04
C LEU A 6 4.28 -8.30 -1.21
N THR A 7 3.60 -8.08 -2.34
CA THR A 7 4.06 -8.51 -3.67
C THR A 7 4.22 -7.29 -4.57
N ILE A 8 5.37 -7.20 -5.23
CA ILE A 8 5.78 -6.12 -6.12
C ILE A 8 6.07 -6.70 -7.49
N ASN A 9 5.64 -5.99 -8.53
CA ASN A 9 5.96 -6.28 -9.91
C ASN A 9 6.18 -4.96 -10.67
N GLY A 10 7.23 -4.89 -11.48
CA GLY A 10 7.51 -3.76 -12.37
C GLY A 10 8.35 -2.63 -11.77
N LEU A 11 9.06 -2.87 -10.65
CA LEU A 11 10.04 -1.92 -10.11
C LEU A 11 11.46 -2.22 -10.60
N ALA A 12 12.35 -1.23 -10.57
CA ALA A 12 13.75 -1.49 -10.84
C ALA A 12 14.36 -2.43 -9.78
N PRO A 13 15.38 -3.23 -10.12
CA PRO A 13 16.03 -4.11 -9.15
C PRO A 13 16.62 -3.32 -7.98
N GLY A 14 16.52 -3.88 -6.77
CA GLY A 14 17.13 -3.33 -5.56
C GLY A 14 16.26 -3.42 -4.32
N LYS A 15 16.73 -2.78 -3.25
CA LYS A 15 16.09 -2.81 -1.94
C LYS A 15 15.08 -1.68 -1.79
N TYR A 16 13.86 -2.05 -1.42
CA TYR A 16 12.77 -1.12 -1.14
C TYR A 16 12.30 -1.28 0.31
N TYR A 17 11.78 -0.22 0.89
CA TYR A 17 11.25 -0.17 2.25
C TYR A 17 9.75 0.06 2.22
N ALA A 18 9.02 -0.78 2.94
CA ALA A 18 7.58 -0.61 3.14
C ALA A 18 7.33 0.21 4.40
N THR A 19 6.69 1.36 4.24
CA THR A 19 6.33 2.27 5.33
C THR A 19 4.87 2.67 5.28
N VAL A 20 4.21 2.76 6.44
CA VAL A 20 2.88 3.35 6.60
C VAL A 20 3.06 4.79 7.05
N ARG A 21 2.41 5.70 6.33
CA ARG A 21 2.51 7.14 6.53
C ARG A 21 1.33 7.68 7.32
N GLU A 22 1.43 8.92 7.78
CA GLU A 22 0.42 9.52 8.64
C GLU A 22 -0.90 9.81 7.90
N ALA A 23 -0.82 10.28 6.65
CA ALA A 23 -1.98 10.67 5.86
C ALA A 23 -2.25 9.70 4.70
N GLY A 24 -3.53 9.50 4.37
CA GLY A 24 -3.97 8.86 3.13
C GLY A 24 -4.08 9.82 1.94
N ASP A 25 -3.39 10.96 1.98
CA ASP A 25 -3.41 11.94 0.89
C ASP A 25 -2.36 11.59 -0.17
N ILE A 26 -2.83 11.18 -1.35
CA ILE A 26 -2.01 10.83 -2.52
C ILE A 26 -2.15 11.86 -3.66
N SER A 27 -2.69 13.05 -3.39
CA SER A 27 -2.88 14.12 -4.39
C SER A 27 -1.57 14.59 -5.05
N GLN A 28 -0.44 14.39 -4.36
CA GLN A 28 0.90 14.64 -4.86
C GLN A 28 1.79 13.39 -4.78
N GLY A 29 1.21 12.21 -4.97
CA GLY A 29 1.94 10.94 -4.85
C GLY A 29 2.41 10.69 -3.42
N ALA A 30 3.62 10.14 -3.25
CA ALA A 30 4.18 9.89 -1.92
C ALA A 30 4.52 11.18 -1.16
N ALA A 31 4.66 12.33 -1.84
CA ALA A 31 5.05 13.60 -1.22
C ALA A 31 3.98 14.17 -0.27
N SER A 32 2.70 13.94 -0.54
CA SER A 32 1.57 14.43 0.28
C SER A 32 1.20 13.51 1.46
N THR A 33 1.90 12.39 1.63
CA THR A 33 1.53 11.36 2.62
C THR A 33 1.92 11.68 4.06
N GLY A 34 2.70 12.75 4.28
CA GLY A 34 3.23 13.12 5.60
C GLY A 34 4.38 12.22 6.05
N GLY A 35 4.69 12.23 7.35
CA GLY A 35 5.78 11.45 7.95
C GLY A 35 5.48 9.95 8.06
N ILE A 36 6.48 9.17 8.50
CA ILE A 36 6.25 7.78 8.92
C ILE A 36 5.35 7.80 10.16
N TRP A 37 4.32 6.96 10.18
CA TRP A 37 3.37 6.90 11.29
C TRP A 37 4.07 6.66 12.63
N GLU A 38 3.82 7.58 13.57
CA GLU A 38 4.40 7.68 14.93
C GLU A 38 5.89 8.05 15.02
N ALA A 39 6.60 8.24 13.90
CA ALA A 39 7.97 8.75 13.93
C ALA A 39 8.03 10.20 14.46
N VAL A 40 7.04 11.02 14.07
CA VAL A 40 6.93 12.43 14.49
C VAL A 40 6.59 12.54 15.97
N LYS A 41 5.74 11.64 16.50
CA LYS A 41 5.40 11.62 17.93
C LYS A 41 6.62 11.32 18.80
N ALA A 42 7.49 10.39 18.38
CA ALA A 42 8.73 10.09 19.09
C ALA A 42 9.68 11.31 19.14
N HIS A 43 9.78 12.07 18.04
CA HIS A 43 10.61 13.28 17.97
C HIS A 43 10.07 14.43 18.83
N VAL A 44 8.74 14.60 18.91
CA VAL A 44 8.11 15.70 19.67
C VAL A 44 8.01 15.41 21.17
N LEU A 45 7.81 14.14 21.57
CA LEU A 45 7.60 13.77 22.97
C LEU A 45 8.88 13.38 23.72
N GLY A 46 10.06 13.59 23.13
CA GLY A 46 11.36 13.31 23.78
C GLY A 46 11.52 11.86 24.24
N SER A 47 10.79 10.94 23.63
CA SER A 47 10.82 9.52 23.97
C SER A 47 12.05 8.88 23.33
N GLU A 48 12.76 8.04 24.08
CA GLU A 48 14.00 7.36 23.67
C GLU A 48 13.99 6.88 22.19
N PRO A 49 15.06 7.15 21.42
CA PRO A 49 15.15 6.83 19.98
C PRO A 49 15.22 5.34 19.65
N THR A 50 15.06 4.46 20.65
CA THR A 50 15.43 3.04 20.58
C THR A 50 14.38 2.14 19.92
N LYS A 51 13.18 2.64 19.58
CA LYS A 51 12.13 1.81 18.97
C LYS A 51 11.82 2.32 17.56
N GLU A 52 11.99 1.45 16.56
CA GLU A 52 11.59 1.75 15.18
C GLU A 52 10.14 2.26 15.17
N PRO A 53 9.83 3.33 14.41
CA PRO A 53 8.47 3.84 14.29
C PRO A 53 7.50 2.72 13.89
N ARG A 54 6.28 2.70 14.47
CA ARG A 54 5.26 1.69 14.14
C ARG A 54 4.91 1.65 12.65
N GLY A 55 5.07 2.77 11.95
CA GLY A 55 4.92 2.85 10.51
C GLY A 55 6.02 2.14 9.70
N THR A 56 7.07 1.59 10.30
CA THR A 56 8.12 0.85 9.56
C THR A 56 7.77 -0.62 9.52
N PHE A 57 7.47 -1.15 8.33
CA PHE A 57 7.00 -2.54 8.18
C PHE A 57 8.10 -3.50 7.76
N GLY A 58 9.10 -3.03 7.03
CA GLY A 58 10.26 -3.84 6.67
C GLY A 58 10.87 -3.41 5.34
N ALA A 59 11.63 -4.33 4.75
CA ALA A 59 12.21 -4.17 3.44
C ALA A 59 11.88 -5.37 2.56
N VAL A 60 11.92 -5.15 1.25
CA VAL A 60 11.71 -6.14 0.21
C VAL A 60 12.81 -5.94 -0.84
N GLU A 61 13.37 -7.05 -1.30
CA GLU A 61 14.33 -7.04 -2.40
C GLU A 61 13.58 -7.31 -3.71
N VAL A 62 13.79 -6.44 -4.68
CA VAL A 62 13.26 -6.58 -6.04
C VAL A 62 14.36 -7.16 -6.92
N ASP A 63 14.07 -8.26 -7.59
CA ASP A 63 15.00 -8.99 -8.44
C ASP A 63 15.24 -8.31 -9.79
N ALA A 64 16.08 -8.94 -10.62
CA ALA A 64 16.42 -8.45 -11.95
C ALA A 64 15.23 -8.40 -12.92
N GLN A 65 14.17 -9.17 -12.63
CA GLN A 65 12.92 -9.23 -13.39
C GLN A 65 11.90 -8.18 -12.90
N GLY A 66 12.25 -7.39 -11.88
CA GLY A 66 11.39 -6.38 -11.30
C GLY A 66 10.33 -6.96 -10.35
N GLN A 67 10.56 -8.16 -9.82
CA GLN A 67 9.64 -8.86 -8.92
C GLN A 67 10.19 -8.89 -7.50
N GLY A 68 9.32 -8.74 -6.51
CA GLY A 68 9.69 -8.87 -5.10
C GLY A 68 8.52 -9.38 -4.28
N ASN A 69 8.78 -10.28 -3.34
CA ASN A 69 7.78 -10.76 -2.39
C ASN A 69 8.38 -10.81 -0.99
N VAL A 70 7.59 -10.39 0.01
CA VAL A 70 7.96 -10.54 1.42
C VAL A 70 6.72 -10.71 2.28
N PHE A 71 6.83 -11.58 3.28
CA PHE A 71 5.83 -11.76 4.31
C PHE A 71 6.32 -11.11 5.60
N LEU A 72 5.53 -10.21 6.17
CA LEU A 72 5.89 -9.37 7.33
C LEU A 72 4.81 -9.48 8.41
N ASP A 73 5.22 -9.53 9.67
CA ASP A 73 4.32 -9.42 10.82
C ASP A 73 4.62 -8.16 11.63
N ARG A 74 3.57 -7.47 12.06
CA ARG A 74 3.70 -6.27 12.90
C ARG A 74 2.69 -6.25 14.05
N PRO A 75 3.08 -5.78 15.25
CA PRO A 75 2.20 -5.65 16.42
C PRO A 75 1.34 -4.38 16.31
N VAL A 76 0.63 -4.24 15.20
CA VAL A 76 -0.31 -3.15 14.91
C VAL A 76 -1.68 -3.75 14.63
N ALA A 77 -2.75 -2.98 14.85
CA ALA A 77 -4.08 -3.42 14.47
C ALA A 77 -4.50 -2.83 13.11
N VAL A 78 -5.22 -3.61 12.30
CA VAL A 78 -5.66 -3.20 10.95
C VAL A 78 -6.45 -1.90 10.99
N TRP A 79 -7.33 -1.73 11.98
CA TRP A 79 -8.16 -0.52 12.10
C TRP A 79 -7.36 0.76 12.37
N GLU A 80 -6.14 0.68 12.89
CA GLU A 80 -5.26 1.84 13.07
C GLU A 80 -4.63 2.31 11.75
N MET A 81 -4.59 1.42 10.74
CA MET A 81 -3.97 1.67 9.43
C MET A 81 -4.95 2.13 8.36
N ILE A 82 -6.23 1.76 8.48
CA ILE A 82 -7.24 2.11 7.47
C ILE A 82 -7.30 3.63 7.28
N GLY A 83 -7.28 4.08 6.02
CA GLY A 83 -7.32 5.50 5.65
C GLY A 83 -5.97 6.21 5.69
N ARG A 84 -4.90 5.52 6.11
CA ARG A 84 -3.51 5.96 5.91
C ARG A 84 -3.01 5.53 4.54
N SER A 85 -1.79 5.92 4.19
CA SER A 85 -1.12 5.42 2.99
C SER A 85 0.03 4.48 3.33
N MET A 86 0.28 3.53 2.44
CA MET A 86 1.49 2.73 2.40
C MET A 86 2.37 3.27 1.26
N VAL A 87 3.65 3.47 1.55
CA VAL A 87 4.68 3.88 0.60
C VAL A 87 5.75 2.80 0.54
N VAL A 88 6.09 2.38 -0.68
CA VAL A 88 7.19 1.48 -0.97
C VAL A 88 8.21 2.25 -1.81
N SER A 89 9.41 2.47 -1.27
CA SER A 89 10.44 3.28 -1.92
C SER A 89 11.85 2.81 -1.53
N LYS A 90 12.86 3.15 -2.33
CA LYS A 90 14.28 2.97 -2.00
C LYS A 90 14.71 3.78 -0.76
N HIS A 91 13.95 4.82 -0.41
CA HIS A 91 14.20 5.68 0.76
C HIS A 91 13.11 5.54 1.83
N LYS A 92 13.49 5.47 3.12
CA LYS A 92 12.53 5.31 4.22
C LYS A 92 11.76 6.59 4.57
N GLU A 93 12.48 7.71 4.77
CA GLU A 93 11.91 8.90 5.41
C GLU A 93 11.40 9.94 4.42
N GLY A 94 12.00 10.00 3.22
CA GLY A 94 11.77 11.06 2.23
C GLY A 94 12.92 12.08 2.24
N PRO A 95 12.75 13.25 1.58
CA PRO A 95 11.57 13.69 0.86
C PRO A 95 11.31 12.88 -0.41
N PHE A 96 10.05 12.55 -0.68
CA PHE A 96 9.66 11.86 -1.91
C PHE A 96 9.42 12.86 -3.04
N GLN A 97 9.83 12.50 -4.25
CA GLN A 97 9.51 13.27 -5.43
C GLN A 97 8.10 12.91 -5.89
N ARG A 98 7.43 13.84 -6.57
CA ARG A 98 6.05 13.66 -7.03
C ARG A 98 5.91 12.51 -8.05
N GLU A 99 6.88 12.41 -8.95
CA GLU A 99 6.86 11.50 -10.11
C GLU A 99 8.11 10.60 -10.09
N ASP A 100 8.32 9.90 -8.98
CA ASP A 100 9.41 8.93 -8.86
C ASP A 100 8.93 7.54 -9.33
N PRO A 101 9.50 6.96 -10.41
CA PRO A 101 9.10 5.65 -10.90
C PRO A 101 9.42 4.51 -9.92
N ASP A 102 10.35 4.73 -8.99
CA ASP A 102 10.75 3.78 -7.96
C ASP A 102 10.03 4.01 -6.61
N THR A 103 8.97 4.82 -6.59
CA THR A 103 8.17 5.04 -5.38
C THR A 103 6.71 4.73 -5.65
N LEU A 104 6.21 3.68 -5.01
CA LEU A 104 4.80 3.30 -5.04
C LEU A 104 4.09 3.85 -3.81
N VAL A 105 2.85 4.29 -4.00
CA VAL A 105 1.99 4.76 -2.92
C VAL A 105 0.56 4.28 -3.13
N GLY A 106 -0.12 3.94 -2.04
CA GLY A 106 -1.53 3.60 -2.07
C GLY A 106 -2.20 3.83 -0.73
N VAL A 107 -3.49 4.17 -0.75
CA VAL A 107 -4.30 4.29 0.47
C VAL A 107 -4.67 2.91 0.97
N ILE A 108 -4.48 2.66 2.27
CA ILE A 108 -4.86 1.43 2.93
C ILE A 108 -6.39 1.42 3.07
N ALA A 109 -7.02 0.71 2.15
CA ALA A 109 -8.46 0.59 2.06
C ALA A 109 -8.97 -0.62 2.86
N ARG A 110 -10.28 -0.62 3.13
CA ARG A 110 -10.97 -1.81 3.63
C ARG A 110 -11.12 -2.79 2.48
N SER A 111 -10.61 -3.99 2.68
CA SER A 111 -11.00 -5.15 1.88
C SER A 111 -12.05 -5.96 2.63
N ALA A 112 -12.88 -6.67 1.90
CA ALA A 112 -13.81 -7.61 2.50
C ALA A 112 -13.08 -8.84 3.02
N GLY A 113 -13.57 -9.41 4.12
CA GLY A 113 -13.12 -10.71 4.61
C GLY A 113 -13.55 -11.84 3.70
N VAL A 114 -13.06 -13.04 4.03
CA VAL A 114 -13.47 -14.28 3.38
C VAL A 114 -14.98 -14.45 3.56
N TRP A 115 -15.72 -14.51 2.45
CA TRP A 115 -17.19 -14.57 2.39
C TRP A 115 -17.95 -13.26 2.72
N ASP A 116 -17.27 -12.12 2.90
CA ASP A 116 -17.94 -10.82 3.15
C ASP A 116 -18.22 -10.02 1.85
N ASN A 117 -17.84 -10.54 0.68
CA ASN A 117 -17.97 -9.86 -0.61
C ASN A 117 -18.79 -10.65 -1.61
N ASP A 118 -20.12 -10.56 -1.50
CA ASP A 118 -21.05 -11.05 -2.53
C ASP A 118 -21.13 -10.10 -3.75
N LYS A 119 -20.05 -9.34 -4.06
CA LYS A 119 -20.06 -8.43 -5.22
C LYS A 119 -20.00 -9.24 -6.51
N MET A 120 -21.15 -9.36 -7.16
CA MET A 120 -21.32 -10.03 -8.45
C MET A 120 -20.98 -9.15 -9.67
N VAL A 121 -20.84 -7.83 -9.49
CA VAL A 121 -20.60 -6.85 -10.58
C VAL A 121 -19.61 -5.78 -10.12
N CYS A 122 -18.69 -5.38 -11.01
CA CYS A 122 -17.75 -4.27 -10.78
C CYS A 122 -17.97 -3.17 -11.85
N SER A 123 -18.71 -2.11 -11.49
CA SER A 123 -19.13 -1.04 -12.41
C SER A 123 -18.02 -0.06 -12.87
N CYS A 124 -16.75 -0.41 -12.72
CA CYS A 124 -15.62 0.46 -13.06
C CYS A 124 -15.44 0.67 -14.59
N SER A 125 -16.17 -0.05 -15.44
CA SER A 125 -16.16 0.17 -16.90
C SER A 125 -17.03 1.36 -17.35
N GLY A 126 -17.87 1.92 -16.46
CA GLY A 126 -18.86 2.93 -16.81
C GLY A 126 -20.08 2.38 -17.59
N LYS A 127 -20.16 1.05 -17.76
CA LYS A 127 -21.28 0.37 -18.41
C LYS A 127 -22.26 -0.17 -17.36
N ASN A 128 -23.54 -0.26 -17.74
CA ASN A 128 -24.51 -0.95 -16.89
C ASN A 128 -24.36 -2.47 -16.98
N VAL A 129 -24.90 -3.19 -16.00
CA VAL A 129 -24.82 -4.66 -15.86
C VAL A 129 -25.22 -5.40 -17.16
N TRP A 130 -26.20 -4.87 -17.89
CA TRP A 130 -26.72 -5.48 -19.11
C TRP A 130 -25.75 -5.35 -20.29
N GLN A 131 -25.05 -4.22 -20.39
CA GLN A 131 -24.03 -3.98 -21.40
C GLN A 131 -22.80 -4.85 -21.18
N GLU A 132 -22.31 -4.99 -19.94
CA GLU A 132 -21.19 -5.88 -19.65
C GLU A 132 -21.55 -7.34 -19.86
N ARG A 133 -22.77 -7.77 -19.46
CA ARG A 133 -23.22 -9.14 -19.70
C ARG A 133 -23.28 -9.47 -21.20
N GLN A 134 -23.76 -8.57 -22.05
CA GLN A 134 -23.75 -8.80 -23.50
C GLN A 134 -22.33 -9.01 -24.04
N GLU A 135 -21.35 -8.24 -23.56
CA GLU A 135 -19.95 -8.39 -23.94
C GLU A 135 -19.34 -9.69 -23.43
N GLN A 136 -19.65 -10.08 -22.19
CA GLN A 136 -19.16 -11.34 -21.61
C GLN A 136 -19.80 -12.57 -22.26
N VAL A 137 -21.09 -12.51 -22.61
CA VAL A 137 -21.76 -13.56 -23.41
C VAL A 137 -21.15 -13.67 -24.80
N ALA A 138 -20.82 -12.54 -25.44
CA ALA A 138 -20.09 -12.55 -26.70
C ALA A 138 -18.66 -13.13 -26.57
N GLN A 139 -18.06 -13.06 -25.37
CA GLN A 139 -16.76 -13.65 -25.05
C GLN A 139 -16.83 -15.08 -24.48
N GLY A 140 -18.02 -15.69 -24.45
CA GLY A 140 -18.20 -17.11 -24.13
C GLY A 140 -18.57 -17.43 -22.68
N MET A 141 -18.91 -16.44 -21.85
CA MET A 141 -19.60 -16.70 -20.58
C MET A 141 -21.06 -17.10 -20.85
N VAL A 142 -21.51 -18.21 -20.27
CA VAL A 142 -22.91 -18.67 -20.31
C VAL A 142 -23.69 -18.08 -19.13
#